data_AF-A0AAW0SXJ6-F1
#
_entry.id   AF-A0AAW0SXJ6-F1
#
_cell.length_a   1.000
_cell.length_b   1.000
_cell.length_c   1.000
_cell.angle_alpha   90.00
_cell.angle_beta   90.00
_cell.angle_gamma   90.00
#
_symmetry.space_group_name_H-M   'P 1'
#
loop_
_entity.id
_entity.type
_entity.pdbx_description
1 polymer ?
#
loop_
_entity_poly.entity_id
_entity_poly.type
_entity_poly.pdbx_seq_one_letter_code
_entity_poly.pdbx_strand_id
1 'polypeptide(L)'
;MLASPDRHLKASPSGLVKDNAVKIANADMPLYFPCPCSRSGSGIMNGQLMRLHIVTPKAPVNVTLAPQVQPAPDPCPRCQPQPTGFHGSPYAYVGDQGPHYPPDPRQPTPPSFARLLKGCYGISQEEEEEEEKEEVWFLFVKEEEEEEEEEEEV
;
A
#
# COMPACT_ATOMS: atom_id res chain seq x y z
N MET A 1 12.69 13.33 0.16
CA MET A 1 11.57 12.48 0.59
C MET A 1 10.54 13.33 1.33
N LEU A 2 9.26 12.96 1.33
CA LEU A 2 8.20 13.62 2.09
C LEU A 2 7.98 12.92 3.43
N ALA A 3 7.62 13.69 4.45
CA ALA A 3 7.35 13.25 5.82
C ALA A 3 5.84 13.22 6.11
N SER A 4 5.10 14.07 5.39
CA SER A 4 3.66 14.24 5.38
C SER A 4 3.33 15.06 4.11
N PRO A 5 2.04 15.27 3.77
CA PRO A 5 1.68 15.91 2.51
C PRO A 5 2.25 17.33 2.35
N ASP A 6 2.35 18.07 3.46
CA ASP A 6 2.85 19.45 3.49
C ASP A 6 4.33 19.58 3.89
N ARG A 7 5.03 18.46 4.14
CA ARG A 7 6.34 18.51 4.81
C ARG A 7 7.36 17.61 4.13
N HIS A 8 8.47 18.21 3.72
CA HIS A 8 9.66 17.46 3.30
C HIS A 8 10.41 16.93 4.53
N LEU A 9 10.90 15.69 4.43
CA LEU A 9 11.89 15.16 5.38
C LEU A 9 13.17 15.97 5.26
N LYS A 10 13.57 16.57 6.39
CA LYS A 10 14.83 17.30 6.50
C LYS A 10 15.80 16.47 7.35
N ALA A 11 16.93 16.13 6.74
CA ALA A 11 18.07 15.60 7.48
C ALA A 11 19.02 16.74 7.82
N SER A 12 19.60 16.71 9.01
CA SER A 12 20.75 17.54 9.36
C SER A 12 21.91 17.28 8.38
N PRO A 13 22.85 18.23 8.18
CA PRO A 13 24.10 17.96 7.46
C PRO A 13 24.89 16.76 8.01
N SER A 14 24.67 16.41 9.28
CA SER A 14 25.21 15.22 9.93
C SER A 14 24.43 13.92 9.66
N GLY A 15 23.44 13.95 8.76
CA GLY A 15 22.60 12.80 8.42
C GLY A 15 21.50 12.47 9.42
N LEU A 16 21.41 13.19 10.55
CA LEU A 16 20.39 12.94 11.57
C LEU A 16 19.02 13.46 11.10
N VAL A 17 18.05 12.56 10.98
CA VAL A 17 16.64 12.88 10.74
C VAL A 17 15.96 13.13 12.09
N LYS A 18 15.41 14.33 12.29
CA LYS A 18 14.76 14.73 13.56
C LYS A 18 13.34 14.15 13.69
N ASP A 19 12.75 13.73 12.58
CA ASP A 19 11.39 13.21 12.54
C ASP A 19 11.30 11.75 12.96
N ASN A 20 10.26 11.42 13.72
CA ASN A 20 9.99 10.06 14.18
C ASN A 20 9.44 9.20 13.04
N ALA A 21 10.09 8.08 12.75
CA ALA A 21 9.71 7.14 11.69
C ALA A 21 8.25 6.64 11.82
N VAL A 22 7.80 6.34 13.04
CA VAL A 22 6.43 5.88 13.31
C VAL A 22 5.41 6.95 12.94
N LYS A 23 5.73 8.24 13.17
CA LYS A 23 4.82 9.34 12.81
C LYS A 23 4.73 9.54 11.30
N ILE A 24 5.86 9.40 10.58
CA ILE A 24 5.91 9.51 9.13
C ILE A 24 5.13 8.37 8.48
N ALA A 25 5.35 7.15 8.96
CA ALA A 25 4.67 5.94 8.52
C ALA A 25 3.14 5.96 8.70
N ASN A 26 2.69 6.61 9.77
CA ASN A 26 1.27 6.74 10.10
C ASN A 26 0.65 8.06 9.61
N ALA A 27 1.33 8.79 8.73
CA ALA A 27 0.78 9.95 8.06
C ALA A 27 0.18 9.56 6.71
N ASP A 28 -0.86 10.29 6.28
CA ASP A 28 -1.30 10.22 4.89
C ASP A 28 -0.17 10.72 4.00
N MET A 29 0.02 10.11 2.83
CA MET A 29 1.06 10.46 1.87
C MET A 29 0.43 10.88 0.54
N PRO A 30 0.85 11.99 -0.08
CA PRO A 30 0.26 12.44 -1.32
C PRO A 30 0.66 11.50 -2.46
N LEU A 31 -0.31 11.12 -3.30
CA LEU A 31 -0.06 10.32 -4.50
C LEU A 31 0.65 11.12 -5.57
N TYR A 32 0.41 12.44 -5.63
CA TYR A 32 1.08 13.34 -6.56
C TYR A 32 1.84 14.43 -5.79
N PHE A 33 3.09 14.68 -6.16
CA PHE A 33 3.92 15.71 -5.55
C PHE A 33 4.77 16.42 -6.60
N PRO A 34 5.18 17.68 -6.38
CA PRO A 34 6.01 18.40 -7.35
C PRO A 34 7.36 17.70 -7.52
N CYS A 35 7.68 17.31 -8.75
CA CYS A 35 8.94 16.64 -9.05
C CYS A 35 10.09 17.66 -8.99
N PRO A 36 11.21 17.39 -8.28
CA PRO A 36 12.34 18.31 -8.22
C PRO A 36 12.97 18.57 -9.60
N CYS A 37 12.78 17.66 -10.56
CA CYS A 37 13.24 17.80 -11.94
C CYS A 37 12.56 18.96 -12.69
N SER A 38 11.40 19.44 -12.22
CA SER A 38 10.71 20.60 -12.83
C SER A 38 11.53 21.90 -12.74
N ARG A 39 12.53 21.97 -11.85
CA ARG A 39 13.43 23.14 -11.72
C ARG A 39 14.45 23.24 -12.85
N SER A 40 14.63 22.21 -13.68
CA SER A 40 15.67 22.15 -14.71
C SER A 40 15.23 22.66 -16.09
N GLY A 41 14.11 23.39 -16.18
CA GLY A 41 13.65 24.02 -17.43
C GLY A 41 12.85 23.10 -18.37
N SER A 42 12.73 21.81 -18.06
CA SER A 42 11.93 20.84 -18.83
C SER A 42 10.51 20.70 -18.25
N GLY A 43 9.69 21.75 -18.32
CA GLY A 43 8.26 21.71 -17.96
C GLY A 43 7.95 21.45 -16.47
N ILE A 44 6.72 21.77 -16.07
CA ILE A 44 6.23 21.44 -14.73
C ILE A 44 5.75 19.98 -14.77
N MET A 45 6.29 19.14 -13.88
CA MET A 45 6.08 17.70 -13.86
C MET A 45 5.71 17.28 -12.43
N ASN A 46 4.66 16.47 -12.28
CA ASN A 46 4.31 15.84 -11.01
C ASN A 46 4.95 14.46 -10.92
N GLY A 47 5.57 14.15 -9.79
CA GLY A 47 5.96 12.79 -9.43
C GLY A 47 4.75 12.04 -8.87
N GLN A 48 4.66 10.73 -9.15
CA GLN A 48 3.60 9.86 -8.65
C GLN A 48 4.17 8.83 -7.67
N LEU A 49 3.47 8.60 -6.56
CA LEU A 49 3.74 7.50 -5.65
C LEU A 49 3.24 6.18 -6.27
N MET A 50 4.16 5.26 -6.52
CA MET A 50 3.84 3.99 -7.21
C MET A 50 4.17 2.73 -6.42
N ARG A 51 5.22 2.78 -5.60
CA ARG A 51 5.77 1.59 -4.95
C ARG A 51 6.01 1.86 -3.47
N LEU A 52 5.55 0.94 -2.64
CA LEU A 52 5.98 0.85 -1.25
C LEU A 52 7.16 -0.12 -1.19
N HIS A 53 8.25 0.32 -0.56
CA HIS A 53 9.45 -0.49 -0.38
C HIS A 53 9.68 -0.68 1.11
N ILE A 54 9.62 -1.93 1.55
CA ILE A 54 9.79 -2.31 2.95
C ILE A 54 11.11 -3.06 3.06
N VAL A 55 11.95 -2.58 3.95
CA VAL A 55 13.21 -3.24 4.32
C VAL A 55 13.04 -3.75 5.73
N THR A 56 13.10 -5.07 5.89
CA THR A 56 13.06 -5.74 7.19
C THR A 56 14.48 -5.88 7.75
N PRO A 57 14.63 -5.89 9.08
CA PRO A 57 15.89 -6.27 9.72
C PRO A 57 16.19 -7.76 9.48
N LYS A 58 17.37 -8.22 9.92
CA LYS A 58 17.76 -9.63 9.81
C LYS A 58 16.96 -10.58 10.73
N ALA A 59 16.26 -10.04 11.73
CA ALA A 59 15.40 -10.80 12.64
C ALA A 59 14.03 -11.10 12.01
N PRO A 60 13.36 -12.20 12.40
CA PRO A 60 12.01 -12.51 11.93
C PRO A 60 11.05 -11.41 12.38
N VAL A 61 10.31 -10.86 11.41
CA VAL A 61 9.26 -9.87 11.63
C VAL A 61 8.14 -10.16 10.65
N ASN A 62 6.91 -10.10 11.13
CA ASN A 62 5.75 -10.21 10.28
C ASN A 62 5.32 -8.80 9.86
N VAL A 63 5.17 -8.60 8.55
CA VAL A 63 4.77 -7.33 7.96
C VAL A 63 3.46 -7.49 7.23
N THR A 64 2.41 -6.85 7.75
CA THR A 64 1.10 -6.81 7.11
C THR A 64 1.00 -5.57 6.22
N LEU A 65 0.50 -5.74 4.99
CA LEU A 65 0.25 -4.65 4.04
C LEU A 65 -1.25 -4.47 3.82
N ALA A 66 -1.76 -3.28 4.12
CA ALA A 66 -3.14 -2.88 3.90
C ALA A 66 -3.20 -1.50 3.20
N PRO A 67 -2.60 -1.34 2.01
CA PRO A 67 -2.59 -0.06 1.31
C PRO A 67 -4.02 0.40 1.01
N GLN A 68 -4.35 1.63 1.39
CA GLN A 68 -5.61 2.27 1.02
C GLN A 68 -5.31 3.58 0.32
N VAL A 69 -5.92 3.80 -0.84
CA VAL A 69 -5.76 5.02 -1.62
C VAL A 69 -7.07 5.74 -1.77
N GLN A 70 -7.00 7.06 -1.76
CA GLN A 70 -8.07 7.96 -2.14
C GLN A 70 -7.58 8.73 -3.38
N PRO A 71 -8.01 8.34 -4.59
CA PRO A 71 -7.45 8.85 -5.84
C PRO A 71 -7.93 10.26 -6.22
N ALA A 72 -8.99 10.77 -5.59
CA ALA A 72 -9.51 12.12 -5.77
C ALA A 72 -10.00 12.71 -4.43
N PRO A 73 -10.24 14.03 -4.33
CA PRO A 73 -10.76 14.64 -3.12
C PRO A 73 -12.10 14.02 -2.69
N ASP A 74 -12.45 14.14 -1.41
CA ASP A 74 -13.78 13.80 -0.92
C ASP A 74 -14.86 14.46 -1.80
N PRO A 75 -15.91 13.72 -2.21
CA PRO A 75 -16.43 12.48 -1.64
C PRO A 75 -15.92 11.16 -2.27
N CYS A 76 -14.76 11.14 -2.93
CA CYS A 76 -14.24 9.94 -3.58
C CYS A 76 -14.03 8.76 -2.60
N PRO A 77 -14.50 7.53 -2.94
CA PRO A 77 -14.36 6.36 -2.08
C PRO A 77 -12.90 5.92 -1.95
N ARG A 78 -12.62 5.19 -0.86
CA ARG A 78 -11.31 4.60 -0.59
C ARG A 78 -11.18 3.31 -1.37
N CYS A 79 -10.16 3.22 -2.21
CA CYS A 79 -9.86 2.01 -2.96
C CYS A 79 -8.73 1.24 -2.28
N GLN A 80 -8.89 -0.07 -2.14
CA GLN A 80 -7.79 -0.98 -1.86
C GLN A 80 -7.24 -1.48 -3.19
N PRO A 81 -5.94 -1.36 -3.47
CA PRO A 81 -5.35 -1.93 -4.66
C PRO A 81 -5.42 -3.46 -4.53
N GLN A 82 -6.17 -4.11 -5.42
CA GLN A 82 -6.23 -5.56 -5.43
C GLN A 82 -4.98 -6.14 -6.12
N PRO A 83 -4.35 -7.19 -5.56
CA PRO A 83 -3.16 -7.81 -6.13
C PRO A 83 -3.43 -8.57 -7.45
N THR A 84 -4.69 -8.80 -7.83
CA THR A 84 -5.06 -9.57 -9.01
C THR A 84 -6.03 -8.80 -9.91
N GLY A 85 -5.62 -8.55 -11.17
CA GLY A 85 -6.57 -8.53 -12.28
C GLY A 85 -6.96 -7.19 -12.93
N PHE A 86 -6.09 -6.17 -13.02
CA PHE A 86 -6.31 -5.11 -14.00
C PHE A 86 -5.20 -5.08 -15.06
N HIS A 87 -5.43 -5.82 -16.14
CA HIS A 87 -4.74 -5.61 -17.42
C HIS A 87 -5.14 -4.23 -17.95
N GLY A 88 -4.38 -3.18 -17.67
CA GLY A 88 -4.68 -1.87 -18.24
C GLY A 88 -3.93 -0.71 -17.60
N SER A 89 -2.63 -0.61 -17.87
CA SER A 89 -1.71 0.47 -17.49
C SER A 89 -1.41 0.58 -15.97
N PRO A 90 -0.14 0.59 -15.55
CA PRO A 90 0.28 0.66 -14.13
C PRO A 90 -0.12 1.93 -13.34
N TYR A 91 -0.98 2.78 -13.89
CA TYR A 91 -1.05 4.20 -13.50
C TYR A 91 -2.46 4.76 -13.36
N ALA A 92 -3.52 3.98 -13.65
CA ALA A 92 -4.89 4.45 -13.62
C ALA A 92 -5.66 3.90 -12.41
N TYR A 93 -6.09 4.79 -11.51
CA TYR A 93 -7.09 4.44 -10.50
C TYR A 93 -8.47 4.51 -11.16
N VAL A 94 -9.27 3.46 -11.04
CA VAL A 94 -10.64 3.44 -11.57
C VAL A 94 -11.59 3.27 -10.40
N GLY A 95 -12.53 4.19 -10.26
CA GLY A 95 -13.65 4.09 -9.33
C GLY A 95 -14.97 3.94 -10.07
N ASP A 96 -16.08 3.94 -9.34
CA ASP A 96 -17.43 3.77 -9.90
C ASP A 96 -17.82 4.88 -10.89
N GLN A 97 -17.19 6.06 -10.77
CA GLN A 97 -17.39 7.21 -11.66
C GLN A 97 -16.44 7.20 -12.87
N GLY A 98 -15.68 6.12 -13.06
CA GLY A 98 -14.70 5.97 -14.14
C GLY A 98 -13.26 6.23 -13.70
N PRO A 99 -12.34 6.46 -14.66
CA PRO A 99 -10.92 6.62 -14.38
C PRO A 99 -10.63 7.98 -13.71
N HIS A 100 -9.80 7.94 -12.67
CA HIS A 100 -9.22 9.12 -12.03
C HIS A 100 -7.93 9.53 -12.75
N TYR A 101 -7.90 10.78 -13.23
CA TYR A 101 -6.75 11.34 -13.93
C TYR A 101 -5.80 12.06 -12.96
N PRO A 102 -4.49 12.06 -13.26
CA PRO A 102 -3.52 12.85 -12.51
C PRO A 102 -3.86 14.35 -12.62
N PRO A 103 -3.53 15.14 -11.58
CA PRO A 103 -3.80 16.57 -11.58
C PRO A 103 -2.92 17.29 -12.60
N ASP A 104 -3.42 18.40 -13.15
CA ASP A 104 -2.68 19.25 -14.10
C ASP A 104 -1.40 19.77 -13.42
N PRO A 105 -0.20 19.42 -13.93
CA PRO A 105 1.05 19.84 -13.32
C PRO A 105 1.23 21.36 -13.35
N ARG A 106 0.53 22.09 -14.22
CA ARG A 106 0.60 23.56 -14.28
C ARG A 106 -0.14 24.23 -13.12
N GLN A 107 -0.99 23.49 -12.41
CA GLN A 107 -1.81 24.01 -11.32
C GLN A 107 -1.28 23.53 -9.97
N PRO A 108 -1.38 24.37 -8.91
CA PRO A 108 -1.09 23.92 -7.56
C PRO A 108 -2.02 22.76 -7.19
N THR A 109 -1.45 21.57 -7.01
CA THR A 109 -2.21 20.42 -6.53
C THR A 109 -2.25 20.48 -5.00
N PRO A 110 -3.43 20.56 -4.38
CA PRO A 110 -3.50 20.48 -2.93
C PRO A 110 -3.01 19.10 -2.47
N PRO A 111 -2.27 19.02 -1.36
CA PRO A 111 -1.77 17.73 -0.83
C PRO A 111 -2.89 16.73 -0.53
N SER A 112 -4.12 17.21 -0.34
CA SER A 112 -5.33 16.43 -0.13
C SER A 112 -5.97 15.88 -1.41
N PHE A 113 -5.46 16.24 -2.60
CA PHE A 113 -6.06 15.88 -3.89
C PHE A 113 -6.17 14.37 -4.08
N ALA A 114 -5.06 13.67 -3.93
CA ALA A 114 -5.00 12.23 -4.02
C ALA A 114 -3.97 11.75 -3.01
N ARG A 115 -4.31 10.76 -2.18
CA ARG A 115 -3.49 10.34 -1.06
C ARG A 115 -3.52 8.84 -0.85
N LEU A 116 -2.37 8.30 -0.46
CA LEU A 116 -2.25 7.05 0.26
C LEU A 116 -2.59 7.33 1.72
N LEU A 117 -3.54 6.58 2.26
CA LEU A 117 -4.03 6.78 3.62
C LEU A 117 -3.07 6.14 4.63
N LYS A 118 -3.01 6.70 5.85
CA LYS A 118 -2.28 6.09 6.97
C LYS A 118 -2.73 4.65 7.25
N GLY A 119 -1.86 3.88 7.90
CA GLY A 119 -2.14 2.49 8.26
C GLY A 119 -1.91 1.49 7.12
N CYS A 120 -1.11 1.88 6.11
CA CYS A 120 -0.77 1.01 4.98
C CYS A 120 0.04 -0.22 5.35
N TYR A 121 0.73 -0.20 6.48
CA TYR A 121 1.51 -1.34 6.94
C TYR A 121 1.44 -1.49 8.47
N GLY A 122 1.59 -2.72 8.93
CA GLY A 122 1.74 -3.09 10.34
C GLY A 122 2.97 -3.97 10.52
N ILE A 123 3.58 -3.89 11.70
CA ILE A 123 4.70 -4.75 12.09
C ILE A 123 4.30 -5.46 13.38
N SER A 124 4.32 -6.79 13.36
CA SER A 124 4.24 -7.63 14.56
C SER A 124 5.56 -8.39 14.74
N GLN A 125 6.04 -8.45 15.98
CA GLN A 125 7.10 -9.36 16.36
C GLN A 125 6.46 -10.74 16.49
N GLU A 126 6.98 -11.73 15.77
CA GLU A 126 6.73 -13.12 16.16
C GLU A 126 7.52 -13.33 17.45
N GLU A 127 6.81 -13.38 18.58
CA GLU A 127 7.33 -14.12 19.71
C GLU A 127 7.45 -15.57 19.22
N GLU A 128 8.63 -16.18 19.35
CA GLU A 128 8.75 -17.63 19.24
C GLU A 128 7.96 -18.22 20.41
N GLU A 129 6.63 -18.25 20.31
CA GLU A 129 5.87 -19.29 20.97
C GLU A 129 6.18 -20.56 20.17
N GLU A 130 6.91 -21.47 20.80
CA GLU A 130 6.82 -22.89 20.47
C GLU A 130 5.34 -23.30 20.62
N GLU A 131 4.50 -22.97 19.65
CA GLU A 131 3.25 -23.69 19.45
C GLU A 131 3.66 -25.08 18.97
N GLU A 132 3.56 -26.04 19.89
CA GLU A 132 3.57 -27.45 19.58
C GLU A 132 2.72 -27.68 18.33
N LYS A 133 3.38 -28.23 17.31
CA LYS A 133 2.76 -28.76 16.10
C LYS A 133 1.80 -29.90 16.47
N GLU A 134 0.59 -29.60 16.93
CA GLU A 134 -0.47 -30.60 17.00
C GLU A 134 -1.79 -29.98 16.49
N GLU A 135 -2.45 -30.74 15.61
CA GLU A 135 -3.91 -30.72 15.35
C GLU A 135 -4.53 -29.91 14.19
N VAL A 136 -3.87 -28.99 13.47
CA VAL A 136 -4.49 -28.38 12.25
C VAL A 136 -4.18 -29.16 10.96
N TRP A 137 -3.84 -30.44 11.08
CA TRP A 137 -3.94 -31.42 9.98
C TRP A 137 -5.32 -32.08 9.91
N PHE A 138 -6.09 -32.07 11.00
CA PHE A 138 -7.40 -32.74 11.06
C PHE A 138 -8.53 -31.97 10.37
N LEU A 139 -8.37 -30.67 10.14
CA LEU A 139 -9.44 -29.81 9.58
C LEU A 139 -9.41 -29.66 8.05
N PHE A 140 -8.31 -30.00 7.37
CA PHE A 140 -8.17 -29.69 5.92
C PHE A 140 -8.46 -30.84 4.94
N VAL A 141 -8.51 -32.13 5.31
CA VAL A 141 -8.91 -33.18 4.33
C VAL A 141 -9.89 -34.17 4.95
N LYS A 142 -10.86 -33.61 5.66
CA LYS A 142 -12.21 -34.15 5.80
C LYS A 142 -13.02 -33.96 4.50
N GLU A 143 -12.34 -33.81 3.36
CA GLU A 143 -12.85 -33.51 2.02
C GLU A 143 -12.55 -34.67 1.05
N GLU A 144 -12.40 -35.89 1.59
CA GLU A 144 -12.30 -37.16 0.87
C GLU A 144 -13.22 -38.19 1.55
N GLU A 145 -14.53 -37.92 1.64
CA GLU A 145 -15.54 -38.95 1.90
C GLU A 145 -16.93 -38.34 1.63
N GLU A 146 -17.47 -38.62 0.44
CA GLU A 146 -18.90 -38.74 0.06
C GLU A 146 -19.10 -38.30 -1.39
N GLU A 147 -19.09 -39.29 -2.29
CA GLU A 147 -20.00 -39.44 -3.44
C GLU A 147 -19.90 -40.94 -3.80
N GLU A 148 -20.86 -41.75 -3.33
CA GLU A 148 -21.97 -42.30 -4.13
C GLU A 148 -21.48 -43.26 -5.24
N GLU A 149 -22.08 -44.41 -5.55
CA GLU A 149 -23.07 -45.33 -4.98
C GLU A 149 -23.10 -46.48 -6.03
N GLU A 150 -23.43 -47.71 -5.62
CA GLU A 150 -23.96 -48.81 -6.47
C GLU A 150 -23.00 -49.38 -7.57
N GLU A 151 -22.80 -50.68 -7.73
CA GLU A 151 -23.71 -51.76 -8.13
C GLU A 151 -23.09 -53.09 -7.63
N GLU A 152 -23.80 -53.92 -6.85
CA GLU A 152 -24.80 -54.92 -7.25
C GLU A 152 -24.19 -56.32 -7.49
N GLU A 153 -24.98 -57.31 -7.08
CA GLU A 153 -24.72 -58.73 -6.81
C GLU A 153 -24.03 -59.54 -7.93
N VAL A 154 -23.23 -60.55 -7.52
CA VAL A 154 -23.53 -62.02 -7.59
C VAL A 154 -22.27 -62.84 -7.26
#